data_AF-A0A957UFU2-F1
#
_entry.id   AF-A0A957UFU2-F1
#
_cell.length_a   1.000
_cell.length_b   1.000
_cell.length_c   1.000
_cell.angle_alpha   90.00
_cell.angle_beta   90.00
_cell.angle_gamma   90.00
#
_symmetry.space_group_name_H-M   'P 1'
#
loop_
_entity.id
_entity.type
_entity.pdbx_description
1 polymer ?
#
loop_
_entity_poly.entity_id
_entity_poly.type
_entity_poly.pdbx_seq_one_letter_code
_entity_poly.pdbx_strand_id
1 'polypeptide(L)'
;MSEQVSKRDERIQAFIKNLNGLDSGGRARLKRNAGKRLNAARNIGTFYRILPFDTPSYEEEIFFLVATLFPLATSGEIPSFGQSLKRARESQNARGMDRRFEVLLDADEDQLPFHLRQSVRLLYSKQIPINWSQLLKDLFSWSHVDKYVQTRWARDYFSE
;
A
#
# COMPACT_ATOMS: atom_id res chain seq x y z
N MET A 1 21.27 5.73 -11.41
CA MET A 1 19.84 5.37 -11.26
C MET A 1 19.66 3.88 -10.94
N SER A 2 20.38 2.95 -11.59
CA SER A 2 20.33 1.50 -11.34
C SER A 2 20.67 1.10 -9.90
N GLU A 3 21.71 1.68 -9.29
CA GLU A 3 22.13 1.34 -7.93
C GLU A 3 21.11 1.77 -6.85
N GLN A 4 20.46 2.93 -7.02
CA GLN A 4 19.43 3.41 -6.09
C GLN A 4 18.15 2.58 -6.16
N VAL A 5 17.77 2.12 -7.36
CA VAL A 5 16.62 1.21 -7.55
C VAL A 5 16.89 -0.13 -6.87
N SER A 6 18.11 -0.67 -6.97
CA SER A 6 18.53 -1.88 -6.25
C SER A 6 18.42 -1.73 -4.74
N LYS A 7 18.96 -0.64 -4.18
CA LYS A 7 18.89 -0.38 -2.73
C LYS A 7 17.46 -0.21 -2.21
N ARG A 8 16.58 0.43 -2.98
CA ARG A 8 15.16 0.55 -2.59
C ARG A 8 14.48 -0.81 -2.58
N ASP A 9 14.72 -1.64 -3.59
CA ASP A 9 14.15 -2.98 -3.65
C ASP A 9 14.63 -3.84 -2.47
N GLU A 10 15.90 -3.75 -2.08
CA GLU A 10 16.43 -4.40 -0.87
C GLU A 10 15.70 -3.92 0.40
N ARG A 11 15.51 -2.60 0.56
CA ARG A 11 14.73 -2.03 1.68
C ARG A 11 13.29 -2.54 1.69
N ILE A 12 12.63 -2.61 0.54
CA ILE A 12 11.26 -3.14 0.43
C ILE A 12 11.22 -4.59 0.90
N GLN A 13 12.13 -5.45 0.44
CA GLN A 13 12.17 -6.85 0.86
C GLN A 13 12.45 -7.01 2.35
N ALA A 14 13.42 -6.27 2.89
CA ALA A 14 13.72 -6.25 4.32
C ALA A 14 12.50 -5.79 5.15
N PHE A 15 11.82 -4.74 4.70
CA PHE A 15 10.64 -4.22 5.37
C PHE A 15 9.47 -5.22 5.40
N ILE A 16 9.16 -5.86 4.26
CA ILE A 16 8.11 -6.89 4.19
C ILE A 16 8.45 -8.08 5.09
N LYS A 17 9.73 -8.51 5.13
CA LYS A 17 10.20 -9.54 6.06
C LYS A 17 9.96 -9.14 7.52
N ASN A 18 10.30 -7.91 7.90
CA ASN A 18 10.09 -7.40 9.25
C ASN A 18 8.60 -7.32 9.63
N LEU A 19 7.74 -6.88 8.70
CA LEU A 19 6.29 -6.85 8.88
C LEU A 19 5.70 -8.24 9.11
N ASN A 20 6.15 -9.24 8.35
CA ASN A 20 5.71 -10.63 8.52
C ASN A 20 6.08 -11.19 9.89
N GLY A 21 7.25 -10.80 10.44
CA GLY A 21 7.73 -11.21 11.76
C GLY A 21 7.08 -10.52 12.95
N LEU A 22 6.17 -9.56 12.74
CA LEU A 22 5.49 -8.87 13.84
C LEU A 22 4.51 -9.77 14.59
N ASP A 23 4.58 -9.69 15.91
CA ASP A 23 3.60 -10.25 16.84
C ASP A 23 2.24 -9.52 16.75
N SER A 24 1.22 -10.12 17.36
CA SER A 24 -0.13 -9.56 17.41
C SER A 24 -0.16 -8.16 18.06
N GLY A 25 0.68 -7.94 19.07
CA GLY A 25 0.83 -6.65 19.75
C GLY A 25 1.39 -5.55 18.84
N GLY A 26 2.46 -5.85 18.09
CA GLY A 26 3.06 -4.95 17.12
C GLY A 26 2.09 -4.60 15.99
N ARG A 27 1.41 -5.61 15.44
CA ARG A 27 0.36 -5.42 14.43
C ARG A 27 -0.77 -4.52 14.95
N ALA A 28 -1.23 -4.73 16.19
CA ALA A 28 -2.27 -3.89 16.80
C ALA A 28 -1.82 -2.44 16.99
N ARG A 29 -0.57 -2.19 17.41
CA ARG A 29 -0.01 -0.84 17.55
C ARG A 29 0.06 -0.09 16.21
N LEU A 30 0.52 -0.74 15.14
CA LEU A 30 0.55 -0.16 13.80
C LEU A 30 -0.86 0.13 13.27
N LYS A 31 -1.78 -0.85 13.39
CA LYS A 31 -3.17 -0.72 12.95
C LYS A 31 -3.90 0.50 13.56
N ARG A 32 -3.61 0.86 14.81
CA ARG A 32 -4.19 2.04 15.48
C ARG A 32 -3.80 3.37 14.85
N ASN A 33 -2.74 3.39 14.05
CA ASN A 33 -2.30 4.57 13.32
C ASN A 33 -2.78 4.57 11.85
N ALA A 34 -3.58 3.59 11.41
CA ALA A 34 -4.10 3.56 10.04
C ALA A 34 -4.88 4.84 9.72
N GLY A 35 -4.51 5.50 8.62
CA GLY A 35 -5.08 6.77 8.16
C GLY A 35 -4.52 8.01 8.87
N LYS A 36 -3.45 7.88 9.65
CA LYS A 36 -2.69 9.02 10.18
C LYS A 36 -1.41 9.21 9.38
N ARG A 37 -0.93 10.44 9.34
CA ARG A 37 0.44 10.79 8.93
C ARG A 37 1.44 10.45 10.04
N LEU A 38 2.72 10.32 9.70
CA LEU A 38 3.78 10.00 10.67
C LEU A 38 3.86 11.05 11.80
N ASN A 39 3.70 12.34 11.47
CA ASN A 39 3.72 13.44 12.44
C ASN A 39 2.58 13.41 13.49
N ALA A 40 1.49 12.70 13.22
CA ALA A 40 0.32 12.55 14.10
C ALA A 40 0.26 11.16 14.75
N ALA A 41 1.26 10.31 14.49
CA ALA A 41 1.31 8.95 14.97
C ALA A 41 1.63 8.87 16.47
N ARG A 42 1.15 7.81 17.11
CA ARG A 42 1.51 7.46 18.49
C ARG A 42 2.27 6.15 18.51
N ASN A 43 3.15 5.97 19.50
CA ASN A 43 3.95 4.75 19.68
C ASN A 43 4.81 4.40 18.45
N ILE A 44 5.43 5.43 17.85
CA ILE A 44 6.26 5.33 16.63
C ILE A 44 7.44 4.35 16.76
N GLY A 45 7.88 4.03 17.97
CA GLY A 45 8.96 3.06 18.19
C GLY A 45 8.66 1.64 17.67
N THR A 46 7.40 1.28 17.42
CA THR A 46 7.10 0.01 16.71
C THR A 46 7.43 0.11 15.22
N PHE A 47 7.17 1.26 14.59
CA PHE A 47 7.47 1.51 13.19
C PHE A 47 8.99 1.58 12.95
N TYR A 48 9.72 2.37 13.72
CA TYR A 48 11.18 2.49 13.55
C TYR A 48 11.95 1.18 13.84
N ARG A 49 11.36 0.25 14.61
CA ARG A 49 11.95 -1.08 14.81
C ARG A 49 11.87 -2.00 13.59
N ILE A 50 10.90 -1.79 12.70
CA ILE A 50 10.71 -2.60 11.50
C ILE A 50 11.20 -1.89 10.24
N LEU A 51 11.40 -0.57 10.30
CA LEU A 51 11.94 0.23 9.20
C LEU A 51 13.35 -0.27 8.84
N PRO A 52 13.68 -0.46 7.55
CA PRO A 52 15.03 -0.85 7.14
C PRO A 52 16.07 0.19 7.58
N PHE A 53 17.28 -0.27 7.88
CA PHE A 53 18.41 0.61 8.14
C PHE A 53 18.69 1.51 6.93
N ASP A 54 19.20 2.72 7.18
CA ASP A 54 19.53 3.71 6.14
C ASP A 54 18.34 4.08 5.22
N THR A 55 17.12 4.04 5.77
CA THR A 55 15.94 4.53 5.06
C THR A 55 15.96 6.06 5.05
N PRO A 56 15.93 6.71 3.87
CA PRO A 56 15.83 8.16 3.80
C PRO A 56 14.52 8.68 4.40
N SER A 57 14.56 9.82 5.07
CA SER A 57 13.38 10.41 5.72
C SER A 57 12.20 10.65 4.78
N TYR A 58 12.47 10.99 3.51
CA TYR A 58 11.42 11.18 2.49
C TYR A 58 10.71 9.87 2.10
N GLU A 59 11.28 8.70 2.37
CA GLU A 59 10.64 7.39 2.14
C GLU A 59 9.80 6.93 3.34
N GLU A 60 10.05 7.48 4.54
CA GLU A 60 9.43 7.03 5.79
C GLU A 60 7.90 7.12 5.76
N GLU A 61 7.32 8.17 5.16
CA GLU A 61 5.87 8.35 5.14
C GLU A 61 5.17 7.23 4.34
N ILE A 62 5.78 6.78 3.24
CA ILE A 62 5.25 5.69 2.41
C ILE A 62 5.41 4.34 3.13
N PHE A 63 6.57 4.09 3.75
CA PHE A 63 6.76 2.93 4.61
C PHE A 63 5.75 2.90 5.76
N PHE A 64 5.50 4.05 6.40
CA PHE A 64 4.56 4.19 7.50
C PHE A 64 3.13 3.92 7.05
N LEU A 65 2.72 4.47 5.90
CA LEU A 65 1.43 4.18 5.29
C LEU A 65 1.21 2.68 5.14
N VAL A 66 2.16 1.98 4.50
CA VAL A 66 2.05 0.52 4.32
C VAL A 66 2.10 -0.22 5.66
N ALA A 67 2.95 0.19 6.61
CA ALA A 67 3.03 -0.43 7.94
C ALA A 67 1.68 -0.43 8.66
N THR A 68 0.92 0.66 8.55
CA THR A 68 -0.36 0.80 9.25
C THR A 68 -1.53 0.10 8.53
N LEU A 69 -1.41 -0.09 7.21
CA LEU A 69 -2.39 -0.82 6.40
C LEU A 69 -2.16 -2.33 6.40
N PHE A 70 -0.91 -2.79 6.51
CA PHE A 70 -0.52 -4.19 6.45
C PHE A 70 -1.33 -5.10 7.42
N PRO A 71 -1.59 -4.72 8.68
CA PRO A 71 -2.40 -5.52 9.59
C PRO A 71 -3.90 -5.59 9.25
N LEU A 72 -4.37 -4.82 8.26
CA LEU A 72 -5.78 -4.77 7.87
C LEU A 72 -6.15 -5.83 6.84
N ALA A 73 -5.21 -6.39 6.08
CA ALA A 73 -5.50 -7.32 5.00
C ALA A 73 -4.44 -8.43 4.90
N THR A 74 -4.80 -9.51 4.22
CA THR A 74 -3.92 -10.66 4.03
C THR A 74 -2.91 -10.41 2.91
N SER A 75 -1.71 -10.98 3.06
CA SER A 75 -0.70 -10.99 2.00
C SER A 75 -1.00 -12.09 0.98
N GLY A 76 -0.64 -11.87 -0.28
CA GLY A 76 -0.64 -12.94 -1.30
C GLY A 76 0.00 -12.50 -2.61
N GLU A 77 0.09 -13.45 -3.53
CA GLU A 77 0.81 -13.31 -4.80
C GLU A 77 -0.11 -12.82 -5.93
N ILE A 78 -0.76 -11.67 -5.72
CA ILE A 78 -1.49 -10.98 -6.80
C ILE A 78 -0.51 -10.07 -7.56
N PRO A 79 -0.55 -10.02 -8.90
CA PRO A 79 0.38 -9.20 -9.68
C PRO A 79 0.36 -7.70 -9.32
N SER A 80 -0.79 -7.14 -8.97
CA SER A 80 -0.91 -5.72 -8.63
C SER A 80 -2.13 -5.40 -7.74
N PHE A 81 -2.16 -4.17 -7.22
CA PHE A 81 -3.32 -3.66 -6.50
C PHE A 81 -4.55 -3.50 -7.42
N GLY A 82 -4.35 -3.09 -8.66
CA GLY A 82 -5.40 -3.02 -9.69
C GLY A 82 -6.08 -4.38 -9.91
N GLN A 83 -5.30 -5.45 -10.03
CA GLN A 83 -5.83 -6.81 -10.16
C GLN A 83 -6.59 -7.26 -8.90
N SER A 84 -6.13 -6.86 -7.71
CA SER A 84 -6.82 -7.14 -6.45
C SER A 84 -8.20 -6.47 -6.44
N LEU A 85 -8.28 -5.21 -6.89
CA LEU A 85 -9.54 -4.48 -7.02
C LEU A 85 -10.44 -5.03 -8.13
N LYS A 86 -9.89 -5.53 -9.24
CA LYS A 86 -10.67 -6.24 -10.28
C LYS A 86 -11.39 -7.43 -9.69
N ARG A 87 -10.71 -8.23 -8.85
CA ARG A 87 -11.34 -9.37 -8.15
C ARG A 87 -12.45 -8.95 -7.18
N ALA A 88 -12.42 -7.73 -6.66
CA ALA A 88 -13.49 -7.18 -5.81
C ALA A 88 -14.71 -6.67 -6.60
N ARG A 89 -14.55 -6.49 -7.91
CA ARG A 89 -15.57 -5.96 -8.81
C ARG A 89 -16.52 -7.08 -9.22
N GLU A 90 -17.78 -6.92 -8.86
CA GLU A 90 -18.89 -7.83 -9.17
C GLU A 90 -19.91 -7.08 -10.03
N SER A 91 -20.72 -7.81 -10.81
CA SER A 91 -21.75 -7.20 -11.67
C SER A 91 -22.67 -6.24 -10.91
N GLN A 92 -23.07 -6.61 -9.68
CA GLN A 92 -23.94 -5.81 -8.82
C GLN A 92 -23.32 -4.52 -8.28
N ASN A 93 -21.99 -4.42 -8.20
CA ASN A 93 -21.30 -3.27 -7.60
C ASN A 93 -20.37 -2.54 -8.59
N ALA A 94 -20.30 -3.00 -9.84
CA ALA A 94 -19.36 -2.55 -10.87
C ALA A 94 -19.27 -1.03 -10.97
N ARG A 95 -20.39 -0.32 -11.19
CA ARG A 95 -20.39 1.14 -11.34
C ARG A 95 -19.81 1.88 -10.13
N GLY A 96 -20.15 1.43 -8.92
CA GLY A 96 -19.64 2.04 -7.67
C GLY A 96 -18.18 1.67 -7.40
N MET A 97 -17.73 0.51 -7.86
CA MET A 97 -16.34 0.10 -7.82
C MET A 97 -15.49 0.90 -8.81
N ASP A 98 -15.94 1.03 -10.05
CA ASP A 98 -15.27 1.77 -11.12
C ASP A 98 -15.04 3.23 -10.69
N ARG A 99 -16.08 3.90 -10.19
CA ARG A 99 -15.97 5.28 -9.68
C ARG A 99 -14.99 5.42 -8.51
N ARG A 100 -15.01 4.50 -7.53
CA ARG A 100 -14.09 4.55 -6.39
C ARG A 100 -12.65 4.29 -6.82
N PHE A 101 -12.47 3.45 -7.83
CA PHE A 101 -11.17 3.16 -8.39
C PHE A 101 -10.62 4.34 -9.19
N GLU A 102 -11.42 5.00 -10.02
CA GLU A 102 -11.04 6.25 -10.69
C GLU A 102 -10.60 7.33 -9.69
N VAL A 103 -11.37 7.56 -8.62
CA VAL A 103 -11.00 8.49 -7.53
C VAL A 103 -9.66 8.11 -6.88
N LEU A 104 -9.38 6.81 -6.72
CA LEU A 104 -8.09 6.36 -6.20
C LEU A 104 -6.95 6.67 -7.19
N LEU A 105 -7.16 6.49 -8.50
CA LEU A 105 -6.13 6.77 -9.51
C LEU A 105 -5.81 8.26 -9.61
N ASP A 106 -6.80 9.14 -9.40
CA ASP A 106 -6.62 10.59 -9.46
C ASP A 106 -6.08 11.20 -8.15
N ALA A 107 -6.00 10.41 -7.08
CA ALA A 107 -5.55 10.88 -5.78
C ALA A 107 -4.10 11.38 -5.80
N ASP A 108 -3.88 12.58 -5.28
CA ASP A 108 -2.54 13.09 -4.98
C ASP A 108 -1.95 12.47 -3.69
N GLU A 109 -0.74 12.89 -3.31
CA GLU A 109 -0.07 12.39 -2.10
C GLU A 109 -0.86 12.64 -0.81
N ASP A 110 -1.73 13.64 -0.78
CA ASP A 110 -2.56 14.02 0.36
C ASP A 110 -3.83 13.19 0.48
N GLN A 111 -4.44 12.88 -0.66
CA GLN A 111 -5.66 12.09 -0.73
C GLN A 111 -5.38 10.57 -0.72
N LEU A 112 -4.22 10.15 -1.23
CA LEU A 112 -3.86 8.75 -1.41
C LEU A 112 -3.98 7.91 -0.13
N PRO A 113 -3.48 8.33 1.05
CA PRO A 113 -3.62 7.55 2.28
C PRO A 113 -5.06 7.21 2.63
N PHE A 114 -5.99 8.14 2.41
CA PHE A 114 -7.40 7.97 2.71
C PHE A 114 -8.05 6.97 1.75
N HIS A 115 -7.92 7.19 0.44
CA HIS A 115 -8.51 6.32 -0.57
C HIS A 115 -7.91 4.92 -0.57
N LEU A 116 -6.59 4.80 -0.39
CA LEU A 116 -5.91 3.51 -0.30
C LEU A 116 -6.43 2.71 0.90
N ARG A 117 -6.61 3.35 2.06
CA ARG A 117 -7.17 2.68 3.25
C ARG A 117 -8.57 2.15 3.00
N GLN A 118 -9.44 2.91 2.33
CA GLN A 118 -10.78 2.45 1.99
C GLN A 118 -10.72 1.20 1.10
N SER A 119 -9.88 1.23 0.07
CA SER A 119 -9.65 0.11 -0.84
C SER A 119 -9.10 -1.14 -0.13
N VAL A 120 -8.11 -0.98 0.76
CA VAL A 120 -7.57 -2.10 1.56
C VAL A 120 -8.64 -2.73 2.45
N ARG A 121 -9.49 -1.93 3.11
CA ARG A 121 -10.58 -2.44 3.95
C ARG A 121 -11.63 -3.20 3.13
N LEU A 122 -11.93 -2.72 1.93
CA LEU A 122 -12.82 -3.41 1.01
C LEU A 122 -12.23 -4.77 0.61
N LEU A 123 -10.96 -4.82 0.20
CA LEU A 123 -10.28 -6.06 -0.18
C LEU A 123 -10.27 -7.07 0.98
N TYR A 124 -10.00 -6.61 2.20
CA TYR A 124 -10.09 -7.43 3.40
C TYR A 124 -11.49 -8.01 3.61
N SER A 125 -12.56 -7.20 3.47
CA SER A 125 -13.94 -7.67 3.64
C SER A 125 -14.34 -8.75 2.63
N LYS A 126 -13.69 -8.78 1.47
CA LYS A 126 -13.87 -9.78 0.42
C LYS A 126 -12.82 -10.90 0.44
N GLN A 127 -11.96 -10.94 1.47
CA GLN A 127 -10.88 -11.91 1.63
C GLN A 127 -9.90 -11.96 0.43
N ILE A 128 -9.72 -10.81 -0.25
CA ILE A 128 -8.82 -10.71 -1.39
C ILE A 128 -7.44 -10.29 -0.89
N PRO A 129 -6.38 -11.08 -1.15
CA PRO A 129 -5.05 -10.77 -0.67
C PRO A 129 -4.43 -9.61 -1.44
N ILE A 130 -3.38 -9.00 -0.86
CA ILE A 130 -2.62 -7.91 -1.46
C ILE A 130 -1.16 -8.31 -1.57
N ASN A 131 -0.54 -7.99 -2.71
CA ASN A 131 0.91 -8.03 -2.85
C ASN A 131 1.52 -6.73 -2.30
N TRP A 132 1.90 -6.76 -1.03
CA TRP A 132 2.42 -5.59 -0.32
C TRP A 132 3.76 -5.10 -0.84
N SER A 133 4.62 -6.01 -1.33
CA SER A 133 5.90 -5.63 -1.93
C SER A 133 5.67 -4.83 -3.20
N GLN A 134 4.78 -5.31 -4.09
CA GLN A 134 4.42 -4.59 -5.30
C GLN A 134 3.71 -3.27 -4.99
N LEU A 135 2.75 -3.27 -4.06
CA LEU A 135 2.06 -2.04 -3.65
C LEU A 135 3.07 -0.99 -3.15
N LEU A 136 4.07 -1.39 -2.35
CA LEU A 136 5.07 -0.45 -1.85
C LEU A 136 5.94 0.15 -2.97
N LYS A 137 6.35 -0.66 -3.95
CA LYS A 137 7.05 -0.18 -5.16
C LYS A 137 6.22 0.85 -5.92
N ASP A 138 4.92 0.60 -6.01
CA ASP A 138 3.96 1.42 -6.72
C ASP A 138 3.77 2.77 -6.04
N LEU A 139 3.65 2.77 -4.70
CA LEU A 139 3.50 4.00 -3.92
C LEU A 139 4.75 4.90 -4.00
N PHE A 140 5.96 4.34 -4.03
CA PHE A 140 7.18 5.13 -4.26
C PHE A 140 7.24 5.81 -5.62
N SER A 141 6.42 5.34 -6.56
CA SER A 141 6.36 5.81 -7.93
C SER A 141 5.08 6.58 -8.23
N TRP A 142 4.24 6.82 -7.21
CA TRP A 142 2.88 7.33 -7.41
C TRP A 142 2.86 8.72 -8.04
N SER A 143 3.73 9.61 -7.58
CA SER A 143 3.81 11.01 -8.02
C SER A 143 4.67 11.22 -9.28
N HIS A 144 5.05 10.14 -9.97
CA HIS A 144 5.83 10.26 -11.19
C HIS A 144 5.03 10.97 -12.29
N VAL A 145 5.68 11.89 -13.02
CA VAL A 145 5.03 12.74 -14.04
C VAL A 145 4.29 11.94 -15.11
N ASP A 146 4.86 10.81 -15.53
CA ASP A 146 4.27 9.93 -16.54
C ASP A 146 3.05 9.11 -16.05
N LYS A 147 2.71 9.15 -14.76
CA LYS A 147 1.60 8.40 -14.16
C LYS A 147 1.54 6.92 -14.55
N TYR A 148 2.71 6.28 -14.67
CA TYR A 148 2.79 4.89 -15.16
C TYR A 148 2.19 3.89 -14.18
N VAL A 149 2.19 4.18 -12.87
CA VAL A 149 1.60 3.31 -11.85
C VAL A 149 0.08 3.28 -12.01
N GLN A 150 -0.54 4.46 -12.10
CA GLN A 150 -1.97 4.64 -12.30
C GLN A 150 -2.40 3.97 -13.61
N THR A 151 -1.65 4.19 -14.68
CA THR A 151 -1.90 3.58 -15.99
C THR A 151 -1.84 2.05 -15.92
N ARG A 152 -0.82 1.49 -15.25
CA ARG A 152 -0.71 0.03 -15.08
C ARG A 152 -1.87 -0.52 -14.23
N TRP A 153 -2.19 0.12 -13.11
CA TRP A 153 -3.32 -0.29 -12.28
C TRP A 153 -4.64 -0.26 -13.07
N ALA A 154 -4.85 0.78 -13.89
CA ALA A 154 -6.03 0.88 -14.74
C ALA A 154 -6.10 -0.26 -15.77
N ARG A 155 -4.98 -0.59 -16.43
CA ARG A 155 -4.90 -1.74 -17.35
C ARG A 155 -5.22 -3.05 -16.64
N ASP A 156 -4.65 -3.29 -15.46
CA ASP A 156 -4.90 -4.52 -14.70
C ASP A 156 -6.36 -4.60 -14.22
N TYR A 157 -7.00 -3.46 -13.97
CA TYR A 157 -8.38 -3.39 -13.48
C TYR A 157 -9.43 -3.56 -14.60
N PHE A 158 -9.24 -2.87 -15.73
CA PHE A 158 -10.21 -2.82 -16.84
C PHE A 158 -9.92 -3.78 -17.98
N SER A 159 -8.76 -4.44 -18.02
CA SER A 159 -8.52 -5.54 -18.96
C SER A 159 -9.60 -6.62 -18.79
N GLU A 160 -9.92 -7.33 -19.87
CA GLU A 160 -10.88 -8.45 -19.83
C GLU A 160 -10.29 -9.65 -19.09
#